data_AF-A0A9X6QRC0-F1
#
_entry.id   AF-A0A9X6QRC0-F1
#
_cell.length_a   1.000
_cell.length_b   1.000
_cell.length_c   1.000
_cell.angle_alpha   90.00
_cell.angle_beta   90.00
_cell.angle_gamma   90.00
#
_symmetry.space_group_name_H-M   'P 1'
#
loop_
_entity.id
_entity.type
_entity.pdbx_description
1 polymer ?
#
loop_
_entity_poly.entity_id
_entity_poly.type
_entity_poly.pdbx_seq_one_letter_code
_entity_poly.pdbx_strand_id
1 'polypeptide(L)'
;MKDVTVIFKSGRTASFTVEEFATFKNGFGALTKIEYTGANKKVPFHIGLSNIDAIFVEDIGEKELIKEPDYPIEDVFGEEVQTDDVYYKFGEHIVLEHNLKTYLVEQHHVECFQAQ
;
A
#
# COMPACT_ATOMS: atom_id res chain seq x y z
N MET A 1 1.81 6.90 11.23
CA MET A 1 3.18 6.34 11.35
C MET A 1 4.16 7.44 10.95
N LYS A 2 5.46 7.24 11.16
CA LYS A 2 6.49 8.18 10.73
C LYS A 2 7.64 7.47 10.03
N ASP A 3 8.09 8.04 8.92
CA ASP A 3 9.34 7.65 8.28
C ASP A 3 10.44 8.59 8.77
N VAL A 4 11.51 7.98 9.29
CA VAL A 4 12.65 8.68 9.87
C VAL A 4 13.87 8.39 9.02
N THR A 5 14.55 9.45 8.57
CA THR A 5 15.83 9.33 7.87
C THR A 5 16.92 10.05 8.64
N VAL A 6 17.97 9.32 9.00
CA VAL A 6 19.16 9.83 9.68
C VAL A 6 20.30 9.95 8.68
N ILE A 7 20.90 11.14 8.62
CA ILE A 7 22.09 11.44 7.81
C ILE A 7 23.30 11.53 8.74
N PHE A 8 24.32 10.72 8.48
CA PHE A 8 25.58 10.75 9.21
C PHE A 8 26.53 11.77 8.58
N LYS A 9 27.44 12.34 9.37
CA LYS A 9 28.51 13.24 8.88
C LYS A 9 29.44 12.60 7.83
N SER A 10 29.46 11.27 7.77
CA SER A 10 30.15 10.51 6.72
C SER A 10 29.43 10.52 5.37
N GLY A 11 28.24 11.11 5.27
CA GLY A 11 27.37 11.10 4.10
C GLY A 11 26.51 9.84 3.95
N ARG A 12 26.67 8.85 4.84
CA ARG A 12 25.80 7.65 4.86
C ARG A 12 24.42 8.00 5.42
N THR A 13 23.41 7.25 4.99
CA THR A 13 22.03 7.40 5.46
C THR A 13 21.49 6.09 6.02
N ALA A 14 20.55 6.20 6.95
CA ALA A 14 19.74 5.09 7.45
C ALA A 14 18.29 5.55 7.61
N SER A 15 17.35 4.76 7.12
CA SER A 15 15.93 5.07 7.18
C SER A 15 15.15 3.93 7.83
N PHE A 16 14.14 4.28 8.61
CA PHE A 16 13.27 3.33 9.31
C PHE A 16 11.89 3.94 9.61
N THR A 17 10.89 3.07 9.68
CA THR A 17 9.51 3.44 10.00
C THR A 17 9.22 3.18 11.47
N VAL A 18 8.50 4.10 12.11
CA VAL A 18 8.10 4.03 13.53
C VAL A 18 6.64 4.41 13.69
N GLU A 19 6.04 3.94 14.78
CA GLU A 19 4.69 4.37 15.16
C GLU A 19 4.73 5.80 15.69
N GLU A 20 5.63 6.06 16.64
CA GLU A 20 5.86 7.37 17.23
C GLU A 20 7.34 7.77 17.15
N PHE A 21 7.61 9.07 17.06
CA PHE A 21 8.96 9.64 17.05
C PHE A 21 9.00 10.96 17.81
N ALA A 22 9.96 11.11 18.72
CA ALA A 22 10.17 12.31 19.52
C ALA A 22 11.65 12.70 19.59
N THR A 23 11.91 14.01 19.59
CA THR A 23 13.24 14.61 19.76
C THR A 23 13.26 15.56 20.94
N PHE A 24 14.32 15.51 21.75
CA PHE A 24 14.50 16.38 22.90
C PHE A 24 15.73 17.26 22.73
N LYS A 25 15.61 18.55 23.02
CA LYS A 25 16.69 19.53 22.92
C LYS A 25 17.02 20.11 24.29
N ASN A 26 18.28 20.49 24.50
CA ASN A 26 18.65 21.29 25.67
C ASN A 26 18.20 22.76 25.51
N GLY A 27 18.44 23.59 26.54
CA GLY A 27 18.11 25.02 26.50
C GLY A 27 18.86 25.84 25.45
N PHE A 28 19.85 25.25 24.77
CA PHE A 28 20.60 25.86 23.67
C PHE A 28 20.19 25.31 22.30
N GLY A 29 19.14 24.48 22.22
CA GLY A 29 18.64 23.92 20.97
C GLY A 29 19.40 22.69 20.45
N ALA A 30 20.43 22.22 21.14
CA ALA A 30 21.15 21.00 20.76
C ALA A 30 20.32 19.77 21.12
N LEU A 31 20.20 18.84 20.16
CA LEU A 31 19.54 17.55 20.36
C LEU A 31 20.27 16.77 21.46
N THR A 32 19.53 16.21 22.43
CA THR A 32 20.07 15.43 23.56
C THR A 32 19.54 14.00 23.60
N LYS A 33 18.36 13.76 23.04
CA LYS A 33 17.70 12.45 23.07
C LYS A 33 16.74 12.29 21.90
N ILE A 34 16.60 11.06 21.43
CA ILE A 34 15.60 10.62 20.47
C ILE A 34 14.87 9.42 21.09
N GLU A 35 13.54 9.38 20.96
CA GLU A 35 12.72 8.24 21.37
C GLU A 35 11.75 7.86 20.25
N TYR A 36 11.45 6.57 20.14
CA TYR A 36 10.49 6.05 19.19
C TYR A 36 9.96 4.67 19.61
N THR A 37 8.83 4.29 19.04
CA THR A 37 8.15 3.00 19.24
C THR A 37 7.89 2.31 17.90
N GLY A 38 7.65 1.00 17.90
CA GLY A 38 7.18 0.29 16.69
C GLY A 38 8.20 0.06 15.56
N ALA A 39 9.49 0.32 15.76
CA ALA A 39 10.51 0.03 14.72
C ALA A 39 10.64 -1.49 14.47
N ASN A 40 10.21 -1.95 13.30
CA ASN A 40 10.23 -3.37 12.91
C ASN A 40 11.66 -3.95 12.86
N LYS A 41 12.09 -4.62 13.94
CA LYS A 41 13.25 -5.56 14.07
C LYS A 41 14.65 -5.09 13.63
N LYS A 42 14.80 -3.97 12.92
CA LYS A 42 16.08 -3.32 12.54
C LYS A 42 16.14 -1.95 13.21
N VAL A 43 16.54 -1.96 14.46
CA VAL A 43 16.56 -0.77 15.31
C VAL A 43 17.99 -0.21 15.35
N PRO A 44 18.24 1.07 15.04
CA PRO A 44 19.54 1.66 15.29
C PRO A 44 19.74 1.81 16.82
N PHE A 45 20.61 0.99 17.40
CA PHE A 45 21.03 1.12 18.80
C PHE A 45 21.89 2.38 18.97
N HIS A 46 21.62 3.15 20.03
CA HIS A 46 22.37 4.33 20.51
C HIS A 46 23.12 5.08 19.40
N ILE A 47 22.38 5.81 18.56
CA ILE A 47 23.02 6.75 17.64
C ILE A 47 23.68 7.84 18.50
N GLY A 48 25.00 7.78 18.64
CA GLY A 48 25.77 8.87 19.22
C GLY A 48 25.52 10.14 18.42
N LEU A 49 24.86 11.12 19.02
CA LEU A 49 24.46 12.39 18.39
C LEU A 49 25.63 13.14 17.74
N SER A 50 26.87 12.88 18.17
CA SER A 50 28.09 13.49 17.63
C SER A 50 28.34 13.18 16.15
N ASN A 51 27.83 12.06 15.64
CA ASN A 51 28.04 11.59 14.27
C ASN A 51 26.85 11.84 13.33
N ILE A 52 25.77 12.41 13.85
CA ILE A 52 24.60 12.79 13.06
C ILE A 52 24.83 14.19 12.50
N ASP A 53 24.47 14.37 11.22
CA ASP A 53 24.41 15.66 10.57
C ASP A 53 22.96 16.18 10.55
N ALA A 54 22.01 15.34 10.13
CA ALA A 54 20.59 15.69 10.06
C ALA A 54 19.66 14.52 10.37
N ILE A 55 18.43 14.85 10.78
CA ILE A 55 17.32 13.89 10.96
C ILE A 55 16.09 14.49 10.29
N PHE A 56 15.51 13.74 9.36
CA PHE A 56 14.24 14.05 8.72
C PHE A 56 13.16 13.12 9.27
N VAL A 57 11.98 13.69 9.53
CA VAL A 57 10.81 12.97 10.04
C VAL A 57 9.63 13.37 9.19
N GLU A 58 9.03 12.38 8.54
CA GLU A 58 7.86 12.57 7.68
C GLU A 58 6.67 11.81 8.27
N ASP A 59 5.54 12.49 8.39
CA ASP A 59 4.28 11.84 8.74
C ASP A 59 3.78 11.07 7.52
N ILE A 60 3.95 9.75 7.56
CA ILE A 60 3.22 8.83 6.69
C ILE A 60 1.91 8.55 7.40
N GLY A 61 0.86 9.25 6.98
CA GLY A 61 -0.50 8.86 7.28
C GLY A 61 -0.68 7.37 6.99
N GLU A 62 -1.66 6.73 7.62
CA GLU A 62 -2.20 5.50 7.02
C GLU A 62 -2.42 5.85 5.55
N LYS A 63 -1.80 5.10 4.62
CA LYS A 63 -2.16 5.18 3.20
C LYS A 63 -3.68 5.26 3.23
N GLU A 64 -4.26 6.35 2.72
CA GLU A 64 -5.69 6.34 2.47
C GLU A 64 -5.90 5.04 1.69
N LEU A 65 -6.56 4.08 2.34
CA LEU A 65 -7.15 2.97 1.63
C LEU A 65 -8.08 3.72 0.68
N ILE A 66 -7.61 3.93 -0.55
CA ILE A 66 -8.47 4.31 -1.65
C ILE A 66 -9.49 3.18 -1.60
N LYS A 67 -10.66 3.47 -1.02
CA LYS A 67 -11.75 2.51 -1.05
C LYS A 67 -11.92 2.24 -2.53
N GLU A 68 -11.76 0.98 -2.91
CA GLU A 68 -12.09 0.58 -4.27
C GLU A 68 -13.49 1.13 -4.54
N PRO A 69 -13.69 1.82 -5.68
CA PRO A 69 -15.02 2.29 -6.03
C PRO A 69 -15.95 1.08 -6.03
N ASP A 70 -17.06 1.18 -5.31
CA ASP A 70 -18.13 0.17 -5.35
C ASP A 70 -18.85 0.35 -6.69
N TYR A 71 -18.73 -0.65 -7.56
CA TYR A 71 -19.38 -0.64 -8.87
C TYR A 71 -20.74 -1.35 -8.77
N PRO A 72 -21.84 -0.68 -9.16
CA PRO A 72 -23.20 -1.16 -8.88
C PRO A 72 -23.64 -2.36 -9.75
N ILE A 73 -22.78 -2.85 -10.63
CA ILE A 73 -23.10 -3.93 -11.57
C ILE A 73 -22.13 -5.07 -11.31
N GLU A 74 -22.68 -6.20 -10.87
CA GLU A 74 -21.96 -7.46 -10.75
C GLU A 74 -22.29 -8.37 -11.93
N ASP A 75 -21.33 -9.20 -12.31
CA ASP A 75 -21.56 -10.30 -13.22
C ASP A 75 -22.29 -11.47 -12.54
N VAL A 76 -22.69 -12.48 -13.32
CA VAL A 76 -23.44 -13.63 -12.81
C VAL A 76 -22.68 -14.48 -11.78
N PHE A 77 -21.37 -14.26 -11.63
CA PHE A 77 -20.50 -14.91 -10.65
C PHE A 77 -20.18 -14.01 -9.43
N GLY A 78 -20.75 -12.80 -9.36
CA GLY A 78 -20.58 -11.86 -8.26
C GLY A 78 -19.33 -10.98 -8.35
N GLU A 79 -18.73 -10.86 -9.54
CA GLU A 79 -17.58 -9.98 -9.78
C GLU A 79 -18.07 -8.62 -10.28
N GLU A 80 -17.61 -7.54 -9.64
CA GLU A 80 -17.96 -6.17 -10.00
C GLU A 80 -17.38 -5.75 -11.36
N VAL A 81 -18.21 -5.20 -12.24
CA VAL A 81 -17.82 -4.66 -13.55
C VAL A 81 -17.13 -3.31 -13.37
N GLN A 82 -15.82 -3.27 -13.64
CA GLN A 82 -14.98 -2.08 -13.56
C GLN A 82 -15.13 -1.18 -14.80
N THR A 83 -14.57 0.04 -14.73
CA THR A 83 -14.70 1.06 -15.79
C THR A 83 -14.19 0.61 -17.17
N ASP A 84 -13.14 -0.21 -17.21
CA ASP A 84 -12.48 -0.65 -18.45
C ASP A 84 -12.81 -2.11 -18.81
N ASP A 85 -13.74 -2.74 -18.09
CA ASP A 85 -14.10 -4.13 -18.33
C ASP A 85 -14.99 -4.29 -19.57
N VAL A 86 -14.74 -5.38 -20.30
CA VAL A 86 -15.61 -5.83 -21.39
C VAL A 86 -16.56 -6.88 -20.82
N TYR A 87 -17.86 -6.65 -21.00
CA TYR A 87 -18.91 -7.56 -20.56
C TYR A 87 -20.00 -7.73 -21.62
N TYR A 88 -20.76 -8.81 -21.48
CA TYR A 88 -21.86 -9.19 -22.37
C TYR A 88 -23.15 -9.35 -21.55
N LYS A 89 -24.28 -8.90 -22.11
CA LYS A 89 -25.60 -9.05 -21.49
C LYS A 89 -26.42 -10.12 -22.19
N PHE A 90 -26.78 -11.18 -21.47
CA PHE A 90 -27.64 -12.27 -21.92
C PHE A 90 -28.96 -12.25 -21.13
N GLY A 91 -29.99 -11.61 -21.67
CA GLY A 91 -31.23 -11.38 -20.92
C GLY A 91 -30.95 -10.51 -19.69
N GLU A 92 -31.19 -11.04 -18.49
CA GLU A 92 -30.89 -10.36 -17.22
C GLU A 92 -29.47 -10.65 -16.69
N HIS A 93 -28.72 -11.56 -17.31
CA HIS A 93 -27.36 -11.90 -16.85
C HIS A 93 -26.32 -10.97 -17.48
N ILE A 94 -25.44 -10.44 -16.63
CA ILE A 94 -24.20 -9.77 -17.02
C ILE A 94 -23.05 -10.77 -16.89
N VAL A 95 -22.17 -10.81 -17.87
CA VAL A 95 -21.06 -11.78 -17.91
C VAL A 95 -19.79 -11.08 -18.38
N LEU A 96 -18.77 -11.04 -17.53
CA LEU A 96 -17.45 -10.51 -17.91
C LEU A 96 -16.80 -11.38 -18.99
N GLU A 97 -15.96 -10.78 -19.84
CA GLU A 97 -15.34 -11.46 -20.97
C GLU A 97 -14.57 -12.72 -20.55
N HIS A 98 -13.81 -12.68 -19.45
CA HIS A 98 -13.09 -13.85 -18.96
C HIS A 98 -14.00 -14.96 -18.42
N ASN A 99 -15.21 -14.62 -17.98
CA ASN A 99 -16.22 -15.56 -17.50
C ASN A 99 -17.16 -16.07 -18.61
N LEU A 100 -17.11 -15.46 -19.80
CA LEU A 100 -18.01 -15.77 -20.91
C LEU A 100 -17.98 -17.25 -21.30
N LYS A 101 -16.78 -17.85 -21.41
CA LYS A 101 -16.65 -19.26 -21.79
C LYS A 101 -17.33 -20.18 -20.77
N THR A 102 -17.08 -19.96 -19.49
CA THR A 102 -17.68 -20.74 -18.39
C THR A 102 -19.19 -20.62 -18.42
N TYR A 103 -19.71 -19.39 -18.55
CA TYR A 103 -21.14 -19.14 -18.64
C TYR A 103 -21.79 -19.87 -19.82
N LEU A 104 -21.19 -19.82 -21.02
CA LEU A 104 -21.73 -20.47 -22.21
C LEU A 104 -21.74 -22.00 -22.09
N VAL A 105 -20.72 -22.60 -21.48
CA VAL A 105 -20.67 -24.05 -21.25
C VAL A 105 -21.69 -24.47 -20.19
N GLU A 106 -21.76 -23.77 -19.06
CA GLU A 106 -22.57 -24.20 -17.92
C GLU A 106 -24.06 -23.88 -18.10
N GLN A 107 -24.39 -22.68 -18.58
CA GLN A 107 -25.79 -22.21 -18.64
C GLN A 107 -26.45 -22.52 -19.99
N HIS A 108 -25.64 -22.59 -21.05
CA HIS A 108 -26.14 -22.79 -22.42
C HIS A 108 -25.66 -24.09 -23.07
N HIS A 109 -24.84 -24.91 -22.38
CA HIS A 109 -24.32 -26.19 -22.88
C HIS A 109 -23.63 -26.06 -24.26
N VAL A 110 -22.96 -24.92 -24.48
CA VAL A 110 -22.26 -24.64 -25.74
C VAL A 110 -20.88 -25.29 -25.71
N GLU A 111 -20.56 -26.07 -26.73
CA GLU A 111 -19.19 -26.54 -26.94
C GLU A 111 -18.33 -25.39 -27.49
N CYS A 112 -17.30 -24.99 -26.74
CA CYS A 112 -16.39 -23.93 -27.13
C CYS A 112 -15.08 -24.50 -27.70
N PHE A 113 -14.72 -24.05 -28.92
CA PHE A 113 -13.49 -24.43 -29.60
C PHE A 113 -12.53 -23.24 -29.69
N GLN A 114 -11.23 -23.48 -29.56
CA GLN A 114 -10.22 -22.46 -29.87
C GLN A 114 -9.72 -22.66 -31.30
N ALA A 115 -9.69 -21.59 -32.08
CA ALA A 115 -9.05 -21.62 -33.39
C ALA A 115 -7.53 -21.79 -33.23
N GLN A 116 -6.93 -22.59 -34.11
CA GLN A 116 -5.47 -22.78 -34.21
C GLN A 116 -4.86 -21.78 -35.19
#